data_AF-A0A356IAG6-F1
#
_entry.id   AF-A0A356IAG6-F1
#
_cell.length_a   1.000
_cell.length_b   1.000
_cell.length_c   1.000
_cell.angle_alpha   90.00
_cell.angle_beta   90.00
_cell.angle_gamma   90.00
#
_symmetry.space_group_name_H-M   'P 1'
#
loop_
_entity.id
_entity.type
_entity.pdbx_description
1 polymer ?
#
loop_
_entity_poly.entity_id
_entity_poly.type
_entity_poly.pdbx_seq_one_letter_code
_entity_poly.pdbx_strand_id
1 'polypeptide(L)'
;MEFDFQVSLGQIERSSYMAYDQEKLLVGYFDKDDHGHLGIFQLDSEGYPTGKNLDSEAYQPTTIIDTPDQIQGIAVHGHQILLSQSYGNEDSKILWFDFSGYNAL
;
A
#
# COMPACT_ATOMS: atom_id res chain seq x y z
N MET A 1 -13.25 -9.30 -19.17
CA MET A 1 -12.22 -9.76 -18.22
C MET A 1 -12.95 -10.01 -16.93
N GLU A 2 -13.02 -11.27 -16.50
CA GLU A 2 -13.54 -11.62 -15.18
C GLU A 2 -12.33 -11.81 -14.27
N PHE A 3 -12.43 -11.34 -13.05
CA PHE A 3 -11.38 -11.49 -12.04
C PHE A 3 -11.73 -12.67 -11.14
N ASP A 4 -10.75 -13.53 -10.85
CA ASP A 4 -10.95 -14.68 -9.97
C ASP A 4 -11.21 -14.26 -8.51
N PHE A 5 -10.72 -13.07 -8.12
CA PHE A 5 -10.85 -12.54 -6.76
C PHE A 5 -10.95 -11.01 -6.76
N GLN A 6 -11.89 -10.47 -5.99
CA GLN A 6 -12.05 -9.03 -5.78
C GLN A 6 -12.46 -8.78 -4.33
N VAL A 7 -11.84 -7.79 -3.69
CA VAL A 7 -12.09 -7.44 -2.29
C VAL A 7 -12.16 -5.94 -2.08
N SER A 8 -12.92 -5.56 -1.05
CA SER A 8 -12.92 -4.19 -0.53
C SER A 8 -11.79 -4.01 0.48
N LEU A 9 -11.05 -2.92 0.34
CA LEU A 9 -10.03 -2.50 1.28
C LEU A 9 -10.62 -1.43 2.21
N GLY A 10 -10.70 -1.74 3.50
CA GLY A 10 -11.19 -0.82 4.51
C GLY A 10 -10.20 0.31 4.75
N GLN A 11 -10.71 1.49 5.07
CA GLN A 11 -9.92 2.72 5.31
C GLN A 11 -9.13 3.22 4.09
N ILE A 12 -9.20 2.53 2.95
CA ILE A 12 -8.54 2.89 1.70
C ILE A 12 -9.61 3.36 0.71
N GLU A 13 -9.75 4.67 0.55
CA GLU A 13 -10.75 5.24 -0.34
C GLU A 13 -10.32 5.20 -1.82
N ARG A 14 -9.02 5.42 -2.09
CA ARG A 14 -8.46 5.60 -3.44
C ARG A 14 -7.09 4.95 -3.58
N SER A 15 -7.06 3.62 -3.63
CA SER A 15 -5.83 2.88 -3.93
C SER A 15 -5.26 3.31 -5.28
N SER A 16 -3.97 3.61 -5.33
CA SER A 16 -3.30 4.15 -6.53
C SER A 16 -2.08 3.34 -6.95
N TYR A 17 -1.41 2.68 -6.02
CA TYR A 17 -0.21 1.87 -6.28
C TYR A 17 -0.11 0.76 -5.25
N MET A 18 0.56 -0.33 -5.58
CA MET A 18 0.73 -1.47 -4.66
C MET A 18 2.00 -2.24 -4.90
N ALA A 19 2.47 -2.93 -3.86
CA ALA A 19 3.48 -3.97 -3.93
C ALA A 19 3.09 -5.16 -3.06
N TYR A 20 3.56 -6.32 -3.46
CA TYR A 20 3.55 -7.53 -2.65
C TYR A 20 4.98 -7.78 -2.20
N ASP A 21 5.19 -8.02 -0.90
CA ASP A 21 6.47 -8.50 -0.37
C ASP A 21 6.24 -9.27 0.93
N GLN A 22 6.85 -10.46 1.05
CA GLN A 22 6.85 -11.28 2.28
C GLN A 22 5.48 -11.40 2.99
N GLU A 23 4.47 -11.90 2.28
CA GLU A 23 3.09 -12.08 2.81
C GLU A 23 2.44 -10.76 3.26
N LYS A 24 2.94 -9.62 2.78
CA LYS A 24 2.34 -8.30 2.99
C LYS A 24 1.89 -7.72 1.66
N LEU A 25 0.68 -7.18 1.66
CA LEU A 25 0.19 -6.32 0.59
C LEU A 25 0.30 -4.87 1.05
N LEU A 26 1.15 -4.12 0.37
CA LEU A 26 1.36 -2.70 0.57
C LEU A 26 0.47 -1.97 -0.43
N VAL A 27 -0.49 -1.18 0.04
CA VAL A 27 -1.43 -0.43 -0.80
C VAL A 27 -1.30 1.05 -0.50
N GLY A 28 -0.79 1.79 -1.47
CA GLY A 28 -0.72 3.23 -1.42
C GLY A 28 -2.03 3.87 -1.85
N TYR A 29 -2.46 4.91 -1.15
CA TYR A 29 -3.67 5.67 -1.45
C TYR A 29 -3.53 7.13 -1.08
N PHE A 30 -4.43 7.95 -1.60
CA PHE A 30 -4.57 9.34 -1.21
C PHE A 30 -5.89 9.52 -0.49
N ASP A 31 -5.88 10.24 0.63
CA ASP A 31 -7.11 10.61 1.30
C ASP A 31 -7.83 11.76 0.56
N LYS A 32 -8.95 12.21 1.10
CA LYS A 32 -9.78 13.28 0.53
C LYS A 32 -9.07 14.64 0.43
N ASP A 33 -8.00 14.84 1.20
CA ASP A 33 -7.21 16.06 1.25
C ASP A 33 -5.91 15.91 0.40
N ASP A 34 -5.85 14.86 -0.44
CA ASP A 34 -4.75 14.47 -1.33
C ASP A 34 -3.45 14.07 -0.60
N HIS A 35 -3.52 13.77 0.71
CA HIS A 35 -2.37 13.28 1.46
C HIS A 35 -2.09 11.81 1.18
N GLY A 36 -0.82 11.49 0.93
CA GLY A 36 -0.36 10.13 0.64
C GLY A 36 -0.31 9.25 1.89
N HIS A 37 -0.83 8.03 1.78
CA HIS A 37 -0.83 7.01 2.82
C HIS A 37 -0.44 5.64 2.26
N LEU A 38 0.11 4.79 3.11
CA LEU A 38 0.44 3.40 2.81
C LEU A 38 -0.19 2.46 3.84
N GLY A 39 -1.22 1.72 3.42
CA GLY A 39 -1.82 0.65 4.20
C GLY A 39 -1.09 -0.67 3.98
N ILE A 40 -0.76 -1.37 5.08
CA ILE A 40 -0.07 -2.67 5.05
C ILE A 40 -1.03 -3.76 5.55
N PHE A 41 -1.41 -4.66 4.65
CA PHE A 41 -2.28 -5.79 4.93
C PHE A 41 -1.45 -7.06 5.06
N GLN A 42 -1.82 -7.90 6.02
CA GLN A 42 -1.26 -9.24 6.15
C GLN A 42 -2.00 -10.18 5.21
N LEU A 43 -1.24 -11.01 4.52
CA LEU A 43 -1.73 -12.02 3.60
C LEU A 43 -1.57 -13.40 4.22
N ASP A 44 -2.40 -14.34 3.81
CA ASP A 44 -2.15 -15.75 4.08
C ASP A 44 -1.10 -16.33 3.11
N SER A 45 -0.78 -17.60 3.30
CA SER A 45 0.18 -18.33 2.46
C SER A 45 -0.24 -18.47 0.99
N GLU A 46 -1.52 -18.23 0.68
CA GLU A 46 -2.05 -18.23 -0.69
C GLU A 46 -2.02 -16.83 -1.32
N GLY A 47 -1.67 -15.80 -0.55
CA GLY A 47 -1.56 -14.42 -1.00
C GLY A 47 -2.86 -13.63 -0.87
N TYR A 48 -3.87 -14.14 -0.14
CA TYR A 48 -5.11 -13.42 0.09
C TYR A 48 -5.04 -12.57 1.36
N PRO A 49 -5.65 -11.36 1.37
CA PRO A 49 -5.75 -10.56 2.58
C PRO A 49 -6.42 -11.31 3.72
N THR A 50 -5.95 -11.05 4.93
CA THR A 50 -6.53 -11.54 6.19
C THR A 50 -7.05 -10.37 7.02
N GLY A 51 -7.78 -10.64 8.11
CA GLY A 51 -8.31 -9.58 8.98
C GLY A 51 -9.52 -8.85 8.39
N LYS A 52 -10.45 -9.61 7.78
CA LYS A 52 -11.73 -9.08 7.30
C LYS A 52 -12.58 -8.58 8.46
N ASN A 53 -13.08 -7.35 8.36
CA ASN A 53 -14.09 -6.84 9.27
C ASN A 53 -15.47 -7.42 8.87
N LEU A 54 -16.17 -8.06 9.80
CA LEU A 54 -17.44 -8.75 9.54
C LEU A 54 -18.63 -7.80 9.32
N ASP A 55 -18.54 -6.56 9.80
CA ASP A 55 -19.63 -5.58 9.65
C ASP A 55 -19.54 -4.86 8.30
N SER A 56 -18.32 -4.48 7.88
CA SER A 56 -18.09 -3.76 6.62
C SER A 56 -17.75 -4.68 5.45
N GLU A 57 -17.48 -5.96 5.72
CA GLU A 57 -17.00 -6.96 4.76
C GLU A 57 -15.69 -6.53 4.05
N ALA A 58 -14.94 -5.60 4.63
CA ALA A 58 -13.70 -5.07 4.08
C ALA A 58 -12.49 -5.54 4.89
N TYR A 59 -11.42 -5.87 4.19
CA TYR A 59 -10.13 -6.20 4.80
C TYR A 59 -9.48 -4.96 5.37
N GLN A 60 -8.90 -5.04 6.56
CA GLN A 60 -8.33 -3.89 7.25
C GLN A 60 -6.80 -3.92 7.20
N PRO A 61 -6.15 -2.75 6.99
CA PRO A 61 -4.71 -2.68 7.13
C PRO A 61 -4.32 -2.91 8.59
N THR A 62 -3.24 -3.63 8.81
CA THR A 62 -2.64 -3.83 10.14
C THR A 62 -1.81 -2.63 10.57
N THR A 63 -1.30 -1.86 9.61
CA THR A 63 -0.53 -0.64 9.83
C THR A 63 -0.83 0.35 8.71
N ILE A 64 -0.91 1.63 9.05
CA ILE A 64 -0.98 2.73 8.11
C ILE A 64 0.18 3.67 8.44
N ILE A 65 0.94 4.07 7.41
CA ILE A 65 1.98 5.10 7.54
C ILE A 65 1.77 6.20 6.50
N ASP A 66 2.14 7.41 6.84
CA ASP A 66 2.13 8.53 5.90
C ASP A 66 3.21 8.34 4.82
N THR A 67 2.91 8.79 3.61
CA THR A 67 3.84 8.84 2.49
C THR A 67 3.81 10.23 1.86
N PRO A 68 4.84 10.62 1.10
CA PRO A 68 4.76 11.83 0.29
C PRO A 68 3.55 11.78 -0.64
N ASP A 69 3.06 12.95 -1.03
CA ASP A 69 1.98 13.03 -2.00
C ASP A 69 2.47 12.62 -3.40
N GLN A 70 1.54 12.33 -4.30
CA GLN A 70 1.81 12.17 -5.74
C GLN A 70 2.73 11.00 -6.11
N ILE A 71 2.79 9.99 -5.25
CA ILE A 71 3.44 8.71 -5.56
C ILE A 71 2.63 7.95 -6.62
N GLN A 72 3.35 7.34 -7.56
CA GLN A 72 2.81 6.57 -8.68
C GLN A 72 3.20 5.09 -8.63
N GLY A 73 4.09 4.71 -7.72
CA GLY A 73 4.65 3.38 -7.67
C GLY A 73 5.46 3.15 -6.41
N ILE A 74 5.53 1.88 -6.03
CA ILE A 74 6.24 1.41 -4.85
C ILE A 74 7.00 0.11 -5.20
N ALA A 75 8.17 -0.06 -4.61
CA ALA A 75 8.88 -1.32 -4.57
C ALA A 75 9.49 -1.53 -3.18
N VAL A 76 9.71 -2.80 -2.82
CA VAL A 76 10.36 -3.19 -1.57
C VAL A 76 11.65 -3.92 -1.91
N HIS A 77 12.73 -3.60 -1.19
CA HIS A 77 14.00 -4.29 -1.29
C HIS A 77 14.66 -4.40 0.09
N GLY A 78 14.56 -5.58 0.70
CA GLY A 78 15.01 -5.78 2.07
C GLY A 78 14.20 -4.91 3.04
N HIS A 79 14.87 -4.01 3.76
CA HIS A 79 14.22 -3.05 4.66
C HIS A 79 13.94 -1.67 4.00
N GLN A 80 14.13 -1.57 2.69
CA GLN A 80 13.97 -0.33 1.94
C GLN A 80 12.63 -0.30 1.22
N ILE A 81 11.93 0.83 1.35
CA ILE A 81 10.80 1.17 0.49
C ILE A 81 11.26 2.20 -0.52
N LEU A 82 11.02 1.92 -1.79
CA LEU A 82 11.30 2.81 -2.91
C LEU A 82 9.98 3.33 -3.45
N LEU A 83 9.85 4.65 -3.58
CA LEU A 83 8.65 5.28 -4.11
C LEU A 83 9.00 6.09 -5.36
N SER A 84 8.27 5.89 -6.45
CA SER A 84 8.38 6.76 -7.62
C SER A 84 7.39 7.91 -7.48
N GLN A 85 7.89 9.14 -7.47
CA GLN A 85 7.09 10.36 -7.48
C GLN A 85 7.17 11.00 -8.86
N SER A 86 6.00 11.19 -9.49
CA SER A 86 5.92 11.80 -10.82
C SER A 86 4.59 12.51 -10.97
N TYR A 87 4.61 13.84 -10.88
CA TYR A 87 3.42 14.67 -11.01
C TYR A 87 3.75 16.07 -11.55
N GLY A 88 2.88 16.58 -12.41
CA GLY A 88 3.03 17.87 -13.04
C GLY A 88 4.17 17.90 -14.06
N ASN A 89 4.83 19.06 -14.16
CA ASN A 89 5.90 19.33 -15.11
C ASN A 89 7.30 19.25 -14.48
N GLU A 90 7.39 18.73 -13.26
CA GLU A 90 8.64 18.57 -12.52
C GLU A 90 9.34 17.25 -12.89
N ASP A 91 10.66 17.20 -12.71
CA ASP A 91 11.43 15.98 -12.92
C ASP A 91 10.98 14.88 -11.95
N SER A 92 10.77 13.67 -12.49
CA SER A 92 10.44 12.49 -11.70
C SER A 92 11.56 12.14 -10.71
N LYS A 93 11.19 11.67 -9.52
CA LYS A 93 12.13 11.28 -8.46
C LYS A 93 11.85 9.86 -8.01
N ILE A 94 12.93 9.16 -7.63
CA ILE A 94 12.83 7.96 -6.81
C ILE A 94 13.23 8.35 -5.39
N LEU A 95 12.33 8.11 -4.46
CA LEU A 95 12.51 8.39 -3.05
C LEU A 95 12.87 7.07 -2.35
N TRP A 96 13.92 7.09 -1.54
CA TRP A 96 14.33 5.96 -0.70
C TRP A 96 13.92 6.22 0.73
N PHE A 97 13.26 5.23 1.34
CA PHE A 97 12.95 5.24 2.75
C PHE A 97 13.53 3.99 3.41
N ASP A 98 14.37 4.19 4.41
CA ASP A 98 14.78 3.12 5.31
C ASP A 98 13.65 2.87 6.29
N PHE A 99 12.97 1.75 6.12
CA PHE A 99 11.96 1.31 7.06
C PHE A 99 12.51 0.15 7.89
N SER A 100 13.43 0.45 8.81
CA SER A 100 14.15 -0.57 9.59
C SER A 100 13.24 -1.46 10.44
N GLY A 101 11.97 -1.07 10.66
CA GLY A 101 10.94 -1.88 11.32
C GLY A 101 10.13 -2.79 10.39
N TYR A 102 10.36 -2.76 9.08
CA TYR A 102 9.50 -3.41 8.08
C TYR A 102 9.37 -4.93 8.27
N ASN A 103 10.48 -5.61 8.57
CA ASN A 103 10.48 -7.06 8.79
C ASN A 103 9.79 -7.49 10.10
N ALA A 104 9.56 -6.55 11.02
CA ALA A 104 8.90 -6.81 12.30
C ALA A 104 7.39 -6.55 12.25
N LEU A 105 6.88 -6.02 11.13
CA LEU A 105 5.46 -5.98 10.80
C LEU A 105 4.96 -7.34 10.33
#